data_AF-A0AB34K3E9-F1
#
_entry.id   AF-A0AB34K3E9-F1
#
_cell.length_a   1.000
_cell.length_b   1.000
_cell.length_c   1.000
_cell.angle_alpha   90.00
_cell.angle_beta   90.00
_cell.angle_gamma   90.00
#
_symmetry.space_group_name_H-M   'P 1'
#
loop_
_entity.id
_entity.type
_entity.pdbx_description
1 polymer ?
#
loop_
_entity_poly.entity_id
_entity_poly.type
_entity_poly.pdbx_seq_one_letter_code
_entity_poly.pdbx_strand_id
1 'polypeptide(L)'
;MLLADKRALETNLKVSLLSIREKELNFYTNNCLAIGTQSALLAGFAYAALQTSIEKEPLVLHLVYLICSVASLGFQLLSVVSTTLLAMLGPGLALRGPDGSMHSAVDNMVGEYRYAFFAFLKGLLALHGAAIAYSFIMLQTWFEKIVISTCICISLYMILSYIRVLLKRFAIPMSGAVTGRFDRPEDEATGVASGINDSNEIRTLSSLIHSQEAARAQRSKASSREMSRPA
;
A
#
# COMPACT_ATOMS: atom_id res chain seq x y z
N MET A 1 25.23 -35.96 -2.88
CA MET A 1 24.93 -35.21 -4.11
C MET A 1 23.47 -34.77 -4.14
N LEU A 2 22.49 -35.70 -4.08
CA LEU A 2 21.05 -35.39 -4.09
C LEU A 2 20.56 -34.36 -3.05
N LEU A 3 21.11 -34.37 -1.83
CA LEU A 3 20.76 -33.37 -0.81
C LEU A 3 21.22 -31.95 -1.19
N ALA A 4 22.37 -31.83 -1.88
CA ALA A 4 22.87 -30.56 -2.35
C ALA A 4 21.98 -30.04 -3.51
N ASP A 5 21.58 -30.92 -4.42
CA ASP A 5 20.67 -30.58 -5.52
C ASP A 5 19.29 -30.14 -5.00
N LYS A 6 18.75 -30.83 -3.98
CA LYS A 6 17.51 -30.42 -3.30
C LYS A 6 17.64 -29.02 -2.69
N ARG A 7 18.72 -28.75 -1.95
CA ARG A 7 18.96 -27.43 -1.33
C ARG A 7 19.16 -26.33 -2.37
N ALA A 8 19.82 -26.64 -3.48
CA ALA A 8 19.99 -25.72 -4.60
C ALA A 8 18.63 -25.38 -5.22
N LEU A 9 17.76 -26.38 -5.42
CA LEU A 9 16.41 -26.17 -5.93
C LEU A 9 15.54 -25.33 -4.98
N GLU A 10 15.57 -25.63 -3.68
CA GLU A 10 14.86 -24.85 -2.66
C GLU A 10 15.32 -23.39 -2.63
N THR A 11 16.63 -23.16 -2.76
CA THR A 11 17.20 -21.81 -2.81
C THR A 11 16.76 -21.08 -4.08
N ASN A 12 16.85 -21.73 -5.24
CA ASN A 12 16.42 -21.15 -6.52
C ASN A 12 14.92 -20.82 -6.52
N LEU A 13 14.09 -21.68 -5.91
CA LEU A 13 12.67 -21.42 -5.73
C LEU A 13 12.45 -20.18 -4.86
N LYS A 14 13.10 -20.09 -3.68
CA LYS A 14 12.99 -18.92 -2.79
C LYS A 14 13.37 -17.62 -3.49
N VAL A 15 14.47 -17.62 -4.25
CA VAL A 15 14.91 -16.44 -5.02
C VAL A 15 13.87 -16.05 -6.07
N SER A 16 13.31 -17.04 -6.79
CA SER A 16 12.27 -16.80 -7.80
C SER A 16 11.00 -16.21 -7.18
N LEU A 17 10.60 -16.68 -5.99
CA LEU A 17 9.43 -16.16 -5.26
C LEU A 17 9.64 -14.74 -4.75
N LEU A 18 10.83 -14.44 -4.22
CA LEU A 18 11.18 -13.07 -3.82
C LEU A 18 11.12 -12.12 -5.02
N SER A 19 11.58 -12.55 -6.19
CA SER A 19 11.46 -11.74 -7.43
C SER A 19 10.00 -11.45 -7.82
N ILE A 20 9.08 -12.40 -7.61
CA ILE A 20 7.64 -12.16 -7.83
C ILE A 20 7.12 -11.12 -6.85
N ARG A 21 7.46 -11.24 -5.56
CA ARG A 21 7.05 -10.26 -4.56
C ARG A 21 7.63 -8.88 -4.81
N GLU A 22 8.85 -8.79 -5.31
CA GLU A 22 9.46 -7.53 -5.71
C GLU A 22 8.67 -6.84 -6.82
N LYS A 23 8.19 -7.61 -7.81
CA LYS A 23 7.31 -7.07 -8.85
C LYS A 23 5.98 -6.59 -8.29
N GLU A 24 5.36 -7.32 -7.36
CA GLU A 24 4.13 -6.90 -6.70
C GLU A 24 4.33 -5.61 -5.89
N LEU A 25 5.41 -5.54 -5.12
CA LEU A 25 5.78 -4.34 -4.35
C LEU A 25 5.94 -3.14 -5.30
N ASN A 26 6.75 -3.27 -6.34
CA ASN A 26 6.97 -2.20 -7.31
C ASN A 26 5.68 -1.76 -8.02
N PHE A 27 4.79 -2.72 -8.34
CA PHE A 27 3.48 -2.41 -8.91
C PHE A 27 2.65 -1.51 -7.99
N TYR A 28 2.51 -1.87 -6.71
CA TYR A 28 1.73 -1.07 -5.77
C TYR A 28 2.40 0.26 -5.42
N THR A 29 3.74 0.32 -5.38
CA THR A 29 4.47 1.58 -5.19
C THR A 29 4.21 2.54 -6.34
N ASN A 30 4.30 2.07 -7.59
CA ASN A 30 4.01 2.88 -8.78
C ASN A 30 2.55 3.36 -8.79
N ASN A 31 1.61 2.50 -8.41
CA ASN A 31 0.20 2.89 -8.30
C ASN A 31 -0.03 3.95 -7.22
N CYS A 32 0.66 3.84 -6.07
CA CYS A 32 0.59 4.86 -5.02
C CYS A 32 1.12 6.20 -5.54
N LEU A 33 2.26 6.23 -6.22
CA LEU A 33 2.82 7.45 -6.81
C LEU A 33 1.88 8.07 -7.87
N ALA A 34 1.28 7.23 -8.72
CA ALA A 34 0.31 7.69 -9.71
C ALA A 34 -0.93 8.32 -9.04
N ILE A 35 -1.52 7.68 -8.03
CA ILE A 35 -2.66 8.27 -7.30
C ILE A 35 -2.21 9.54 -6.56
N GLY A 36 -1.06 9.52 -5.89
CA GLY A 36 -0.54 10.66 -5.13
C GLY A 36 -0.35 11.89 -6.00
N THR A 37 0.22 11.75 -7.19
CA THR A 37 0.36 12.87 -8.15
C THR A 37 -0.99 13.43 -8.60
N GLN A 38 -1.95 12.57 -8.94
CA GLN A 38 -3.29 13.02 -9.34
C GLN A 38 -4.04 13.68 -8.18
N SER A 39 -3.92 13.13 -6.96
CA SER A 39 -4.46 13.74 -5.74
C SER A 39 -3.88 15.12 -5.48
N ALA A 40 -2.57 15.30 -5.64
CA ALA A 40 -1.91 16.59 -5.44
C ALA A 40 -2.44 17.66 -6.43
N LEU A 41 -2.64 17.29 -7.71
CA LEU A 41 -3.24 18.18 -8.70
C LEU A 41 -4.67 18.58 -8.32
N LEU A 42 -5.51 17.62 -7.94
CA LEU A 42 -6.90 17.89 -7.52
C LEU A 42 -6.97 18.70 -6.23
N ALA A 43 -6.05 18.50 -5.28
CA ALA A 43 -5.89 19.34 -4.10
C ALA A 43 -5.56 20.79 -4.51
N GLY A 44 -4.67 20.98 -5.48
CA GLY A 44 -4.35 22.29 -6.04
C GLY A 44 -5.59 22.98 -6.63
N PHE A 45 -6.41 22.27 -7.40
CA PHE A 45 -7.66 22.81 -7.95
C PHE A 45 -8.67 23.18 -6.85
N ALA A 46 -8.80 22.34 -5.82
CA ALA A 46 -9.67 22.63 -4.68
C ALA A 46 -9.21 23.86 -3.89
N TYR A 47 -7.89 24.03 -3.70
CA TYR A 47 -7.34 25.21 -3.06
C TYR A 47 -7.52 26.47 -3.92
N ALA A 48 -7.30 26.39 -5.23
CA ALA A 48 -7.56 27.49 -6.14
C ALA A 48 -9.04 27.93 -6.12
N ALA A 49 -9.97 26.97 -6.04
CA ALA A 49 -11.38 27.26 -5.88
C ALA A 49 -11.66 28.08 -4.60
N LEU A 50 -11.03 27.75 -3.47
CA LEU A 50 -11.18 28.50 -2.22
C LEU A 50 -10.67 29.95 -2.29
N GLN A 51 -9.76 30.28 -3.21
CA GLN A 51 -9.27 31.64 -3.39
C GLN A 51 -10.22 32.53 -4.21
N THR A 52 -11.20 31.94 -4.90
CA THR A 52 -12.14 32.72 -5.70
C THR A 52 -13.07 33.53 -4.80
N SER A 53 -13.19 34.83 -5.08
CA SER A 53 -14.13 35.70 -4.39
C SER A 53 -15.55 35.40 -4.86
N ILE A 54 -16.39 34.88 -3.97
CA ILE A 54 -17.76 34.48 -4.27
C ILE A 54 -18.72 35.33 -3.44
N GLU A 55 -19.79 35.80 -4.07
CA GLU A 55 -20.88 36.51 -3.40
C GLU A 55 -21.56 35.58 -2.37
N LYS A 56 -21.92 36.13 -1.21
CA LYS A 56 -22.38 35.34 -0.06
C LYS A 56 -23.82 34.85 -0.16
N GLU A 57 -24.58 35.37 -1.12
CA GLU A 57 -26.00 35.06 -1.30
C GLU A 57 -26.22 34.12 -2.51
N PRO A 58 -27.01 33.03 -2.38
CA PRO A 58 -27.65 32.54 -1.16
C PRO A 58 -26.69 31.77 -0.22
N LEU A 59 -26.80 32.04 1.08
CA LEU A 59 -25.90 31.51 2.12
C LEU A 59 -25.80 29.98 2.13
N VAL A 60 -26.90 29.26 1.92
CA VAL A 60 -26.93 27.79 1.93
C VAL A 60 -26.02 27.22 0.85
N LEU A 61 -26.10 27.78 -0.36
CA LEU A 61 -25.33 27.30 -1.51
C LEU A 61 -23.85 27.63 -1.35
N HIS A 62 -23.56 28.82 -0.78
CA HIS A 62 -22.20 29.22 -0.41
C HIS A 62 -21.60 28.27 0.64
N LEU A 63 -22.35 27.88 1.67
CA LEU A 63 -21.90 26.90 2.66
C LEU A 63 -21.66 25.52 2.05
N VAL A 64 -22.55 25.04 1.18
CA VAL A 64 -22.38 23.76 0.47
C VAL A 64 -21.10 23.79 -0.36
N TYR A 65 -20.88 24.87 -1.13
CA TYR A 65 -19.66 25.07 -1.89
C TYR A 65 -18.40 25.00 -1.02
N LEU A 66 -18.40 25.70 0.12
CA LEU A 66 -17.24 25.77 1.01
C LEU A 66 -16.97 24.42 1.69
N ILE A 67 -18.00 23.75 2.19
CA ILE A 67 -17.88 22.42 2.80
C ILE A 67 -17.34 21.42 1.79
N CYS A 68 -17.90 21.39 0.57
CA CYS A 68 -17.45 20.49 -0.49
C CYS A 68 -16.00 20.79 -0.93
N SER A 69 -15.61 22.08 -1.03
CA SER A 69 -14.26 22.47 -1.42
C SER A 69 -13.21 22.10 -0.37
N VAL A 70 -13.50 22.38 0.91
CA VAL A 70 -12.61 22.01 2.03
C VAL A 70 -12.54 20.50 2.19
N ALA A 71 -13.67 19.79 2.08
CA ALA A 71 -13.70 18.33 2.13
C ALA A 71 -12.90 17.71 0.98
N SER A 72 -13.05 18.25 -0.23
CA SER A 72 -12.25 17.84 -1.40
C SER A 72 -10.76 18.01 -1.12
N LEU A 73 -10.34 19.20 -0.69
CA LEU A 73 -8.94 19.47 -0.35
C LEU A 73 -8.42 18.51 0.73
N GLY A 74 -9.17 18.32 1.82
CA GLY A 74 -8.79 17.44 2.92
C GLY A 74 -8.63 15.98 2.50
N PHE A 75 -9.60 15.43 1.76
CA PHE A 75 -9.51 14.05 1.27
C PHE A 75 -8.40 13.85 0.24
N GLN A 76 -8.14 14.83 -0.63
CA GLN A 76 -7.05 14.75 -1.59
C GLN A 76 -5.68 14.82 -0.89
N LEU A 77 -5.49 15.73 0.08
CA LEU A 77 -4.25 15.77 0.86
C LEU A 77 -4.05 14.51 1.69
N LEU A 78 -5.11 13.95 2.28
CA LEU A 78 -5.04 12.66 2.96
C LEU A 78 -4.55 11.57 2.01
N SER A 79 -5.10 11.49 0.80
CA SER A 79 -4.65 10.55 -0.23
C SER A 79 -3.17 10.77 -0.61
N VAL A 80 -2.71 12.02 -0.78
CA VAL A 80 -1.29 12.33 -1.06
C VAL A 80 -0.40 11.81 0.06
N VAL A 81 -0.71 12.12 1.31
CA VAL A 81 0.10 11.71 2.47
C VAL A 81 0.12 10.20 2.59
N SER A 82 -1.05 9.54 2.54
CA SER A 82 -1.14 8.08 2.63
C SER A 82 -0.36 7.39 1.51
N THR A 83 -0.52 7.81 0.26
CA THR A 83 0.20 7.21 -0.87
C THR A 83 1.70 7.45 -0.82
N THR A 84 2.14 8.63 -0.37
CA THR A 84 3.57 8.94 -0.18
C THR A 84 4.17 8.07 0.91
N LEU A 85 3.50 7.95 2.06
CA LEU A 85 3.95 7.12 3.16
C LEU A 85 4.02 5.65 2.75
N LEU A 86 3.04 5.13 2.02
CA LEU A 86 3.07 3.75 1.51
C LEU A 86 4.22 3.52 0.52
N ALA A 87 4.44 4.46 -0.40
CA ALA A 87 5.52 4.38 -1.38
C ALA A 87 6.92 4.45 -0.74
N MET A 88 7.06 5.06 0.44
CA MET A 88 8.34 5.11 1.19
C MET A 88 8.49 3.93 2.17
N LEU A 89 7.48 3.67 3.00
CA LEU A 89 7.55 2.69 4.08
C LEU A 89 7.45 1.25 3.59
N GLY A 90 6.68 0.98 2.53
CA GLY A 90 6.54 -0.36 1.95
C GLY A 90 7.90 -0.92 1.51
N PRO A 91 8.62 -0.25 0.58
CA PRO A 91 9.98 -0.63 0.20
C PRO A 91 10.97 -0.59 1.37
N GLY A 92 10.82 0.35 2.30
CA GLY A 92 11.65 0.42 3.50
C GLY A 92 11.58 -0.85 4.35
N LEU A 93 10.37 -1.36 4.60
CA LEU A 93 10.14 -2.60 5.35
C LEU A 93 10.61 -3.83 4.57
N ALA A 94 10.40 -3.85 3.24
CA ALA A 94 10.85 -4.92 2.36
C ALA A 94 12.37 -5.09 2.35
N LEU A 95 13.13 -3.99 2.32
CA LEU A 95 14.60 -4.02 2.20
C LEU A 95 15.34 -4.10 3.54
N ARG A 96 14.78 -3.53 4.61
CA ARG A 96 15.47 -3.40 5.91
C ARG A 96 14.85 -4.23 7.02
N GLY A 97 13.71 -4.87 6.76
CA GLY A 97 13.05 -5.71 7.74
C GLY A 97 13.75 -7.06 7.93
N PRO A 98 13.39 -7.79 9.00
CA PRO A 98 13.86 -9.16 9.23
C PRO A 98 13.34 -10.11 8.14
N ASP A 99 13.89 -11.33 8.06
CA ASP A 99 13.45 -12.33 7.08
C ASP A 99 11.93 -12.49 7.04
N GLY A 100 11.37 -12.49 5.82
CA GLY A 100 9.93 -12.53 5.59
C GLY A 100 9.22 -11.17 5.61
N SER A 101 9.91 -10.07 5.98
CA SER A 101 9.32 -8.71 5.96
C SER A 101 8.83 -8.28 4.58
N MET A 102 9.40 -8.84 3.51
CA MET A 102 8.96 -8.63 2.14
C MET A 102 7.48 -9.00 1.94
N HIS A 103 7.03 -10.12 2.49
CA HIS A 103 5.64 -10.56 2.38
C HIS A 103 4.71 -9.61 3.14
N SER A 104 5.08 -9.29 4.39
CA SER A 104 4.33 -8.34 5.22
C SER A 104 4.25 -6.95 4.59
N ALA A 105 5.33 -6.48 3.95
CA ALA A 105 5.35 -5.19 3.29
C ALA A 105 4.35 -5.13 2.13
N VAL A 106 4.35 -6.14 1.25
CA VAL A 106 3.40 -6.20 0.13
C VAL A 106 1.97 -6.31 0.64
N ASP A 107 1.69 -7.23 1.56
CA ASP A 107 0.32 -7.48 2.03
C ASP A 107 -0.28 -6.25 2.74
N ASN A 108 0.52 -5.55 3.55
CA ASN A 108 0.11 -4.28 4.17
C ASN A 108 -0.13 -3.19 3.12
N MET A 109 0.72 -3.12 2.08
CA MET A 109 0.57 -2.12 1.03
C MET A 109 -0.69 -2.35 0.19
N VAL A 110 -1.08 -3.61 -0.08
CA VAL A 110 -2.35 -3.94 -0.74
C VAL A 110 -3.56 -3.47 0.09
N GLY A 111 -3.53 -3.73 1.40
CA GLY A 111 -4.59 -3.34 2.31
C GLY A 111 -4.76 -1.82 2.38
N GLU A 112 -3.68 -1.11 2.64
CA GLU A 112 -3.69 0.34 2.85
C GLU A 112 -3.91 1.14 1.56
N TYR A 113 -3.43 0.65 0.42
CA TYR A 113 -3.68 1.27 -0.88
C TYR A 113 -5.17 1.46 -1.16
N ARG A 114 -6.02 0.53 -0.75
CA ARG A 114 -7.47 0.61 -0.95
C ARG A 114 -8.08 1.78 -0.18
N TYR A 115 -7.62 2.04 1.05
CA TYR A 115 -8.09 3.18 1.83
C TYR A 115 -7.68 4.50 1.18
N ALA A 116 -6.44 4.60 0.69
CA ALA A 116 -5.98 5.78 -0.04
C ALA A 116 -6.81 6.01 -1.32
N PHE A 117 -7.09 4.95 -2.08
CA PHE A 117 -7.95 5.03 -3.27
C PHE A 117 -9.38 5.51 -2.95
N PHE A 118 -9.97 5.03 -1.84
CA PHE A 118 -11.29 5.52 -1.42
C PHE A 118 -11.26 6.97 -0.93
N ALA A 119 -10.19 7.40 -0.27
CA ALA A 119 -10.01 8.82 0.09
C ALA A 119 -9.94 9.69 -1.17
N PHE A 120 -9.14 9.30 -2.17
CA PHE A 120 -9.10 9.95 -3.49
C PHE A 120 -10.49 10.06 -4.12
N LEU A 121 -11.27 8.96 -4.13
CA LEU A 121 -12.60 8.95 -4.73
C LEU A 121 -13.60 9.86 -3.98
N LYS A 122 -13.55 9.87 -2.64
CA LYS A 122 -14.36 10.80 -1.82
C LYS A 122 -13.99 12.26 -2.10
N GLY A 123 -12.70 12.56 -2.25
CA GLY A 123 -12.22 13.88 -2.65
C GLY A 123 -12.74 14.27 -4.03
N LEU A 124 -12.70 13.37 -5.01
CA LEU A 124 -13.22 13.60 -6.36
C LEU A 124 -14.73 13.88 -6.37
N LEU A 125 -15.50 13.15 -5.56
CA LEU A 125 -16.94 13.38 -5.40
C LEU A 125 -17.24 14.75 -4.78
N ALA A 126 -16.51 15.11 -3.72
CA ALA A 126 -16.64 16.41 -3.09
C ALA A 126 -16.27 17.55 -4.06
N LEU A 127 -15.24 17.37 -4.90
CA LEU A 127 -14.85 18.35 -5.91
C LEU A 127 -15.95 18.60 -6.95
N HIS A 128 -16.61 17.53 -7.42
CA HIS A 128 -17.74 17.67 -8.35
C HIS A 128 -18.94 18.37 -7.67
N GLY A 129 -19.21 18.06 -6.41
CA GLY A 129 -20.22 18.76 -5.62
C GLY A 129 -19.93 20.26 -5.49
N ALA A 130 -18.68 20.62 -5.23
CA ALA A 130 -18.23 22.01 -5.20
C ALA A 130 -18.41 22.69 -6.57
N ALA A 131 -18.05 22.02 -7.67
CA ALA A 131 -18.20 22.57 -9.02
C ALA A 131 -19.67 22.83 -9.39
N ILE A 132 -20.59 21.92 -9.00
CA ILE A 132 -22.04 22.13 -9.20
C ILE A 132 -22.50 23.34 -8.39
N ALA A 133 -22.20 23.38 -7.08
CA ALA A 133 -22.58 24.52 -6.24
C ALA A 133 -22.03 25.85 -6.78
N TYR A 134 -20.77 25.87 -7.21
CA TYR A 134 -20.12 27.03 -7.83
C TYR A 134 -20.86 27.51 -9.09
N SER A 135 -21.27 26.59 -9.97
CA SER A 135 -22.01 26.96 -11.19
C SER A 135 -23.33 27.68 -10.90
N PHE A 136 -24.03 27.29 -9.83
CA PHE A 136 -25.29 27.93 -9.43
C PHE A 136 -25.10 29.31 -8.80
N ILE A 137 -23.95 29.56 -8.16
CA ILE A 137 -23.62 30.86 -7.57
C ILE A 137 -23.11 31.84 -8.63
N MET A 138 -22.15 31.41 -9.46
CA MET A 138 -21.40 32.33 -10.34
C MET A 138 -22.14 32.70 -11.63
N LEU A 139 -22.92 31.78 -12.19
CA LEU A 139 -23.61 32.02 -13.46
C LEU A 139 -24.86 32.86 -13.25
N GLN A 140 -25.16 33.79 -14.17
CA GLN A 140 -26.32 34.67 -14.03
C GLN A 140 -27.58 34.03 -14.61
N THR A 141 -27.48 33.41 -15.80
CA THR A 141 -28.64 32.86 -16.48
C THR A 141 -28.99 31.46 -15.98
N TRP A 142 -30.29 31.16 -15.84
CA TRP A 142 -30.76 29.84 -15.41
C TRP A 142 -30.39 28.72 -16.39
N PHE A 143 -30.34 29.05 -17.68
CA PHE A 143 -29.98 28.09 -18.72
C PHE A 143 -28.52 27.63 -18.58
N GLU A 144 -27.57 28.55 -18.38
CA GLU A 144 -26.15 28.22 -18.19
C GLU A 144 -25.93 27.31 -16.97
N LYS A 145 -26.61 27.61 -15.85
CA LYS A 145 -26.56 26.81 -14.61
C LYS A 145 -26.91 25.34 -14.88
N ILE A 146 -28.04 25.14 -15.55
CA ILE A 146 -28.57 23.79 -15.82
C ILE A 146 -27.65 23.06 -16.79
N VAL A 147 -27.21 23.70 -17.86
CA VAL A 147 -26.34 23.06 -18.87
C VAL A 147 -25.02 22.62 -18.24
N ILE A 148 -24.33 23.51 -17.53
CA ILE A 148 -23.02 23.21 -16.92
C ILE A 148 -23.17 22.15 -15.83
N SER A 149 -24.17 22.27 -14.95
CA SER A 149 -24.43 21.27 -13.92
C SER A 149 -24.76 19.89 -14.51
N THR A 150 -25.53 19.85 -15.60
CA THR A 150 -25.86 18.60 -16.30
C THR A 150 -24.61 17.96 -16.90
N CYS A 151 -23.74 18.74 -17.54
CA CYS A 151 -22.46 18.24 -18.05
C CYS A 151 -21.57 17.66 -16.94
N ILE A 152 -21.49 18.33 -15.78
CA ILE A 152 -20.72 17.85 -14.61
C ILE A 152 -21.34 16.57 -14.04
N CYS A 153 -22.67 16.48 -13.97
CA CYS A 153 -23.35 15.26 -13.51
C CYS A 153 -23.15 14.08 -14.47
N ILE A 154 -23.21 14.32 -15.78
CA ILE A 154 -22.96 13.29 -16.80
C ILE A 154 -21.51 12.82 -16.72
N SER A 155 -20.53 13.74 -16.61
CA SER A 155 -19.12 13.34 -16.49
C SER A 155 -18.88 12.53 -15.22
N LEU A 156 -19.46 12.93 -14.08
CA LEU A 156 -19.37 12.17 -12.85
C LEU A 156 -20.00 10.78 -12.97
N TYR A 157 -21.18 10.69 -13.57
CA TYR A 157 -21.86 9.42 -13.81
C TYR A 157 -21.02 8.49 -14.69
N MET A 158 -20.42 9.01 -15.76
CA MET A 158 -19.54 8.26 -16.65
C MET A 158 -18.30 7.75 -15.91
N ILE A 159 -17.65 8.61 -15.12
CA ILE A 159 -16.48 8.24 -14.30
C ILE A 159 -16.83 7.13 -13.31
N LEU A 160 -17.90 7.29 -12.52
CA LEU A 160 -18.30 6.31 -11.51
C LEU A 160 -18.75 4.98 -12.14
N SER A 161 -19.49 5.05 -13.25
CA SER A 161 -19.93 3.86 -13.98
C SER A 161 -18.73 3.11 -14.53
N TYR A 162 -17.77 3.82 -15.11
CA TYR A 162 -16.56 3.22 -15.66
C TYR A 162 -15.67 2.61 -14.56
N ILE A 163 -15.48 3.31 -13.43
CA ILE A 163 -14.77 2.76 -12.26
C ILE A 163 -15.44 1.46 -11.80
N ARG A 164 -16.78 1.42 -11.67
CA ARG A 164 -17.49 0.19 -11.28
C ARG A 164 -17.28 -0.94 -12.28
N VAL A 165 -17.32 -0.65 -13.58
CA VAL A 165 -17.07 -1.65 -14.63
C VAL A 165 -15.63 -2.17 -14.54
N LEU A 166 -14.64 -1.29 -14.38
CA LEU A 166 -13.24 -1.68 -14.22
C LEU A 166 -13.05 -2.53 -12.96
N LEU A 167 -13.55 -2.09 -11.82
CA LEU A 167 -13.45 -2.86 -10.57
C LEU A 167 -14.10 -4.23 -10.70
N LYS A 168 -15.22 -4.37 -11.39
CA LYS A 168 -15.86 -5.69 -11.62
C LYS A 168 -15.06 -6.56 -12.61
N ARG A 169 -14.53 -5.98 -13.69
CA ARG A 169 -13.78 -6.73 -14.72
C ARG A 169 -12.42 -7.19 -14.23
N PHE A 170 -11.78 -6.41 -13.36
CA PHE A 170 -10.46 -6.69 -12.81
C PHE A 170 -10.50 -7.20 -11.36
N ALA A 171 -11.69 -7.45 -10.80
CA ALA A 171 -11.83 -8.08 -9.49
C ALA A 171 -11.37 -9.53 -9.58
N ILE A 172 -10.21 -9.83 -9.02
CA ILE A 172 -9.78 -11.20 -8.76
C ILE A 172 -10.40 -11.60 -7.41
N PRO A 173 -11.20 -12.67 -7.34
CA PRO A 173 -11.71 -13.15 -6.06
C PRO A 173 -10.54 -13.50 -5.15
N MET A 174 -10.56 -13.02 -3.90
CA MET A 174 -9.48 -13.24 -2.93
C MET A 174 -9.13 -14.73 -2.76
N SER A 175 -10.11 -15.63 -2.94
CA SER A 175 -9.91 -17.08 -2.88
C SER A 175 -9.17 -17.69 -4.07
N GLY A 176 -9.08 -16.97 -5.20
CA GLY A 176 -8.37 -17.40 -6.42
C GLY A 176 -7.14 -16.55 -6.73
N ALA A 177 -6.81 -15.57 -5.90
CA ALA A 177 -5.64 -14.72 -6.10
C ALA A 177 -4.36 -15.49 -5.73
N VAL A 178 -3.64 -15.96 -6.75
CA VAL A 178 -2.30 -16.52 -6.57
C VAL A 178 -1.34 -15.37 -6.33
N THR A 179 -0.85 -15.27 -5.10
CA THR A 179 0.21 -14.31 -4.73
C THR A 179 1.55 -15.02 -4.69
N GLY A 180 2.65 -14.27 -4.68
CA GLY A 180 3.97 -14.86 -4.39
C GLY A 180 4.12 -15.45 -2.97
N ARG A 181 3.05 -15.53 -2.15
CA ARG A 181 3.04 -16.24 -0.87
C ARG A 181 2.73 -17.72 -1.13
N PHE A 182 3.74 -18.56 -0.94
CA PHE A 182 3.49 -19.97 -0.65
C PHE A 182 3.56 -20.15 0.87
N ASP A 183 2.45 -19.88 1.54
CA ASP A 183 2.24 -20.41 2.90
C ASP A 183 1.94 -21.90 2.68
N ARG A 184 2.86 -22.82 2.95
CA ARG A 184 2.62 -24.27 2.82
C ARG A 184 1.50 -24.67 3.80
N PRO A 185 0.25 -24.91 3.35
CA PRO A 185 -0.74 -25.51 4.24
C PRO A 185 -0.40 -27.01 4.44
N GLU A 186 0.34 -27.57 3.48
CA GLU A 186 0.76 -28.97 3.46
C GLU A 186 1.91 -29.26 4.43
N ASP A 187 2.71 -28.28 4.88
CA ASP A 187 3.80 -28.56 5.83
C ASP A 187 3.28 -28.84 7.25
N GLU A 188 2.16 -28.24 7.67
CA GLU A 188 1.50 -28.58 8.94
C GLU A 188 0.78 -29.94 8.86
N ALA A 189 0.10 -30.24 7.75
CA ALA A 189 -0.64 -31.50 7.60
C ALA A 189 0.28 -32.70 7.30
N THR A 190 1.34 -32.52 6.50
CA THR A 190 2.30 -33.60 6.16
C THR A 190 3.41 -33.74 7.20
N GLY A 191 3.79 -32.69 7.95
CA GLY A 191 4.68 -32.81 9.12
C GLY A 191 4.06 -33.63 10.24
N VAL A 192 2.75 -33.46 10.49
CA VAL A 192 1.98 -34.26 11.46
C VAL A 192 1.74 -35.69 10.95
N ALA A 193 1.50 -35.89 9.65
CA ALA A 193 1.32 -37.23 9.06
C ALA A 193 2.64 -38.02 8.88
N SER A 194 3.79 -37.36 8.78
CA SER A 194 5.12 -37.99 8.67
C SER A 194 5.82 -38.18 10.01
N GLY A 195 5.22 -37.73 11.13
CA GLY A 195 5.79 -37.86 12.47
C GLY A 195 7.03 -37.00 12.72
N ILE A 196 7.37 -36.08 11.82
CA ILE A 196 8.55 -35.21 11.94
C ILE A 196 8.11 -33.90 12.58
N ASN A 197 8.18 -33.85 13.91
CA ASN A 197 7.99 -32.62 14.70
C ASN A 197 9.28 -31.76 14.69
N ASP A 198 9.72 -31.36 13.49
CA ASP A 198 11.03 -30.72 13.26
C ASP A 198 11.11 -29.25 13.74
N SER A 199 9.98 -28.66 14.14
CA SER A 199 9.94 -27.29 14.68
C SER A 199 10.76 -27.15 15.96
N ASN A 200 10.83 -28.23 16.75
CA ASN A 200 11.63 -28.26 17.97
C ASN A 200 13.08 -28.63 17.70
N GLU A 201 13.38 -29.52 16.76
CA GLU A 201 14.75 -29.88 16.41
C GLU A 201 15.49 -28.74 15.71
N ILE A 202 14.84 -27.99 14.82
CA ILE A 202 15.45 -26.83 14.15
C ILE A 202 15.71 -25.69 15.15
N ARG A 203 14.80 -25.43 16.09
CA ARG A 203 15.04 -24.47 17.19
C ARG A 203 16.15 -24.94 18.12
N THR A 204 16.21 -26.23 18.42
CA THR A 204 17.24 -26.82 19.27
C THR A 204 18.61 -26.77 18.58
N LEU A 205 18.69 -27.09 17.28
CA LEU A 205 19.90 -26.97 16.47
C LEU A 205 20.35 -25.52 16.29
N SER A 206 19.43 -24.58 16.05
CA SER A 206 19.76 -23.15 15.99
C SER A 206 20.28 -22.63 17.34
N SER A 207 19.67 -23.05 18.45
CA SER A 207 20.16 -22.73 19.79
C SER A 207 21.52 -23.36 20.11
N LEU A 208 21.76 -24.60 19.64
CA LEU A 208 23.03 -25.31 19.77
C LEU A 208 24.13 -24.62 18.96
N ILE A 209 23.84 -24.22 17.71
CA ILE A 209 24.78 -23.49 16.84
C ILE A 209 25.16 -22.16 17.49
N HIS A 210 24.20 -21.38 17.97
CA HIS A 210 24.49 -20.12 18.66
C HIS A 210 25.24 -20.33 19.98
N SER A 211 24.93 -21.37 20.74
CA SER A 211 25.68 -21.71 21.96
C SER A 211 27.13 -22.13 21.66
N GLN A 212 27.35 -22.83 20.55
CA GLN A 212 28.67 -23.31 20.14
C GLN A 212 29.53 -22.17 19.58
N GLU A 213 28.93 -21.22 18.86
CA GLU A 213 29.59 -19.98 18.41
C GLU A 213 29.97 -19.09 19.58
N ALA A 214 29.09 -18.93 20.58
CA ALA A 214 29.38 -18.18 21.80
C ALA A 214 30.52 -18.81 22.60
N ALA A 215 30.55 -20.15 22.73
CA ALA A 215 31.63 -20.86 23.40
C ALA A 215 32.98 -20.74 22.67
N ARG A 216 32.99 -20.75 21.33
CA ARG A 216 34.20 -20.50 20.52
C ARG A 216 34.72 -19.08 20.69
N ALA A 217 33.83 -18.08 20.72
CA ALA A 217 34.20 -16.69 20.95
C ALA A 217 34.81 -16.47 22.35
N GLN A 218 34.29 -17.14 23.39
CA GLN A 218 34.85 -17.07 24.74
C GLN A 218 36.24 -17.75 24.85
N ARG A 219 36.43 -18.91 24.20
CA ARG A 219 37.75 -19.56 24.16
C ARG A 219 38.81 -18.73 23.42
N SER A 220 38.43 -18.06 22.33
CA SER A 220 39.31 -17.13 21.63
C SER A 220 39.72 -15.94 22.52
N LYS A 221 38.79 -15.38 23.32
CA LYS A 221 39.09 -14.30 24.28
C LYS A 221 39.92 -14.76 25.48
N ALA A 222 39.80 -16.01 25.91
CA ALA A 222 40.62 -16.56 26.99
C ALA A 222 42.06 -16.80 26.53
N SER A 223 42.25 -17.36 25.32
CA SER A 223 43.55 -17.59 24.71
C SER A 223 44.31 -16.28 24.43
N SER A 224 43.61 -15.21 24.03
CA SER A 224 44.24 -13.90 23.82
C SER A 224 44.64 -13.20 25.13
N ARG A 225 43.98 -13.50 26.26
CA ARG A 225 44.34 -12.98 27.59
C ARG A 225 45.53 -13.72 28.22
N GLU A 226 45.73 -14.99 27.92
CA GLU A 226 46.92 -15.73 28.38
C GLU A 226 48.18 -15.29 27.64
N MET A 227 48.09 -14.94 26.35
CA MET A 227 49.21 -14.36 25.59
C MET A 227 49.62 -12.94 26.01
N SER A 228 48.78 -12.22 26.77
CA SER A 228 49.04 -10.84 27.17
C SER A 228 49.51 -10.69 28.63
N ARG A 229 49.86 -11.79 29.32
CA ARG A 229 50.47 -11.72 30.65
C ARG A 229 52.00 -11.53 30.51
N PRO A 230 52.56 -10.37 30.90
CA PRO A 230 54.00 -10.21 30.96
C PRO A 230 54.56 -11.10 32.08
N ALA A 231 55.69 -11.73 31.80
CA ALA A 231 56.43 -12.59 32.73
C ALA A 231 57.01 -11.80 33.92
#